data_AF-A0A810Q406-F1
#
_entry.id   AF-A0A810Q406-F1
#
_cell.length_a   1.000
_cell.length_b   1.000
_cell.length_c   1.000
_cell.angle_alpha   90.00
_cell.angle_beta   90.00
_cell.angle_gamma   90.00
#
_symmetry.space_group_name_H-M   'P 1'
#
loop_
_entity.id
_entity.type
_entity.pdbx_description
1 polymer ?
#
loop_
_entity_poly.entity_id
_entity_poly.type
_entity_poly.pdbx_seq_one_letter_code
_entity_poly.pdbx_strand_id
1 'polypeptide(L)'
;MLEQVLRHLNNWFLVEIHEGTFTVENGSITLPFLLTNQYFRICGSVFNDGLHQYPAADLTDETFTGTVWVLAVPKAVVALAEDIAAWEEKNGEAVLSPYTSESFGGYSYTKASGGNADTSAGTGWQGAFKGRLNDWRKLKGVEP
;
A
#
# COMPACT_ATOMS: atom_id res chain seq x y z
N MET A 1 -1.95 -0.72 -4.60
CA MET A 1 -0.57 -0.22 -4.36
C MET A 1 -0.49 0.80 -3.21
N LEU A 2 -1.23 1.91 -3.27
CA LEU A 2 -1.15 2.99 -2.27
C LEU A 2 -1.23 2.49 -0.81
N GLU A 3 -2.17 1.59 -0.51
CA GLU A 3 -2.27 1.03 0.85
C GLU A 3 -0.99 0.31 1.30
N GLN A 4 -0.34 -0.45 0.42
CA GLN A 4 0.91 -1.13 0.74
C GLN A 4 2.03 -0.13 1.01
N VAL A 5 2.06 0.98 0.26
CA VAL A 5 3.00 2.09 0.50
C VAL A 5 2.75 2.72 1.87
N LEU A 6 1.51 3.06 2.22
CA LEU A 6 1.19 3.63 3.54
C LEU A 6 1.56 2.69 4.69
N ARG A 7 1.25 1.38 4.55
CA ARG A 7 1.66 0.34 5.50
C ARG A 7 3.19 0.25 5.64
N HIS A 8 3.93 0.29 4.52
CA HIS A 8 5.39 0.24 4.52
C HIS A 8 6.03 1.49 5.15
N LEU A 9 5.49 2.67 4.87
CA LEU A 9 5.91 3.93 5.47
C LEU A 9 5.61 4.01 6.97
N ASN A 10 4.73 3.13 7.48
CA ASN A 10 4.14 3.20 8.81
C ASN A 10 3.52 4.59 9.08
N ASN A 11 3.02 5.22 8.01
CA ASN A 11 2.50 6.58 8.03
C ASN A 11 1.20 6.63 7.23
N TRP A 12 0.10 6.83 7.94
CA TRP A 12 -1.23 6.93 7.34
C TRP A 12 -1.64 8.38 7.06
N PHE A 13 -0.83 9.38 7.45
CA PHE A 13 -1.19 10.80 7.37
C PHE A 13 -2.54 11.06 8.07
N LEU A 14 -2.68 10.49 9.27
CA LEU A 14 -3.90 10.53 10.06
C LEU A 14 -4.23 11.98 10.46
N VAL A 15 -5.46 12.39 10.18
CA VAL A 15 -6.05 13.65 10.66
C VAL A 15 -6.90 13.40 11.89
N GLU A 16 -7.77 12.40 11.82
CA GLU A 16 -8.80 12.15 12.81
C GLU A 16 -9.26 10.68 12.75
N ILE A 17 -9.74 10.16 13.88
CA ILE A 17 -10.35 8.84 13.99
C ILE A 17 -11.77 9.01 14.51
N HIS A 18 -12.74 8.48 13.76
CA HIS A 18 -14.13 8.38 14.19
C HIS A 18 -14.43 6.96 14.60
N GLU A 19 -14.76 6.74 15.86
CA GLU A 19 -15.23 5.45 16.36
C GLU A 19 -16.76 5.45 16.39
N GLY A 20 -17.37 4.33 15.98
CA GLY A 20 -18.82 4.24 15.99
C GLY A 20 -19.36 3.03 15.24
N THR A 21 -20.68 3.05 15.06
CA THR A 21 -21.38 2.10 14.19
C THR A 21 -21.63 2.76 12.85
N PHE A 22 -21.17 2.10 11.79
CA PHE A 22 -21.28 2.56 10.42
C PHE A 22 -22.14 1.58 9.62
N THR A 23 -22.96 2.13 8.73
CA THR A 23 -23.83 1.36 7.85
C THR A 23 -23.46 1.67 6.41
N VAL A 24 -23.15 0.60 5.67
CA VAL A 24 -22.92 0.61 4.23
C VAL A 24 -24.19 0.09 3.57
N GLU A 25 -24.75 0.87 2.66
CA GLU A 25 -25.97 0.54 1.92
C GLU A 25 -25.81 0.90 0.44
N ASN A 26 -26.25 -0.01 -0.44
CA ASN A 26 -26.12 0.14 -1.89
C ASN A 26 -24.66 0.38 -2.34
N GLY A 27 -23.71 -0.24 -1.64
CA GLY A 27 -22.27 -0.11 -1.87
C GLY A 27 -21.67 1.26 -1.61
N SER A 28 -22.38 2.11 -0.88
CA SER A 28 -21.91 3.42 -0.45
C SER A 28 -22.04 3.60 1.05
N ILE A 29 -21.21 4.48 1.60
CA ILE A 29 -21.20 4.85 3.02
C ILE A 29 -21.30 6.38 3.13
N THR A 30 -22.22 6.87 3.94
CA THR A 30 -22.40 8.30 4.15
C THR A 30 -21.52 8.77 5.31
N LEU A 31 -20.49 9.57 4.99
CA LEU A 31 -19.51 10.06 5.96
C LEU A 31 -19.45 11.60 5.86
N PRO A 32 -20.26 12.35 6.63
CA PRO A 32 -20.41 13.80 6.46
C PRO A 32 -19.16 14.60 6.82
N PHE A 33 -18.21 13.99 7.52
CA PHE A 33 -16.93 14.58 7.88
C PHE A 33 -15.83 14.39 6.82
N LEU A 34 -16.09 13.61 5.75
CA LEU A 34 -15.15 13.43 4.65
C LEU A 34 -15.41 14.40 3.50
N LEU A 35 -14.32 14.84 2.88
CA LEU A 35 -14.34 15.65 1.67
C LEU A 35 -14.25 14.76 0.41
N THR A 36 -14.80 15.23 -0.70
CA THR A 36 -14.69 14.53 -1.99
C THR A 36 -13.22 14.34 -2.39
N ASN A 37 -12.88 13.14 -2.87
CA ASN A 37 -11.54 12.63 -3.18
C ASN A 37 -10.62 12.43 -1.96
N GLN A 38 -11.12 12.58 -0.74
CA GLN A 38 -10.32 12.32 0.45
C GLN A 38 -10.16 10.82 0.68
N TYR A 39 -8.95 10.40 1.05
CA TYR A 39 -8.70 9.02 1.45
C TYR A 39 -9.15 8.80 2.89
N PHE A 40 -9.75 7.65 3.12
CA PHE A 40 -10.13 7.19 4.45
C PHE A 40 -9.84 5.71 4.59
N ARG A 41 -9.68 5.23 5.83
CA ARG A 41 -9.48 3.82 6.12
C ARG A 41 -10.57 3.31 7.04
N ILE A 42 -11.19 2.21 6.66
CA ILE A 42 -12.12 1.49 7.54
C ILE A 42 -11.32 0.46 8.33
N CYS A 43 -11.60 0.37 9.63
CA CYS A 43 -11.05 -0.63 10.54
C CYS A 43 -12.16 -1.27 11.37
N GLY A 44 -12.21 -2.60 11.41
CA GLY A 44 -13.19 -3.38 12.20
C GLY A 44 -14.45 -3.79 11.43
N SER A 45 -14.45 -3.58 10.12
CA SER A 45 -15.44 -4.11 9.18
C SER A 45 -15.09 -5.54 8.77
N VAL A 46 -16.08 -6.35 8.38
CA VAL A 46 -15.85 -7.70 7.85
C VAL A 46 -15.51 -7.65 6.36
N PHE A 47 -16.24 -6.86 5.57
CA PHE A 47 -16.09 -6.84 4.11
C PHE A 47 -15.32 -5.64 3.57
N ASN A 48 -15.37 -4.51 4.27
CA ASN A 48 -14.90 -3.20 3.80
C ASN A 48 -13.61 -2.75 4.50
N ASP A 49 -12.92 -3.61 5.23
CA ASP A 49 -11.66 -3.26 5.89
C ASP A 49 -10.59 -2.88 4.87
N GLY A 50 -9.94 -1.73 5.04
CA GLY A 50 -8.92 -1.26 4.10
C GLY A 50 -8.99 0.22 3.77
N LEU A 51 -8.15 0.64 2.81
CA LEU A 51 -8.07 2.01 2.32
C LEU A 51 -9.08 2.26 1.19
N HIS A 52 -9.84 3.34 1.31
CA HIS A 52 -10.86 3.77 0.36
C HIS A 52 -10.72 5.26 0.03
N GLN A 53 -11.36 5.69 -1.06
CA GLN A 53 -11.47 7.10 -1.43
C GLN A 53 -12.94 7.51 -1.42
N TYR A 54 -13.24 8.67 -0.84
CA TYR A 54 -14.62 9.16 -0.74
C TYR A 54 -15.04 9.95 -1.99
N PRO A 55 -16.25 9.76 -2.53
CA PRO A 55 -17.21 8.72 -2.19
C PRO A 55 -16.77 7.34 -2.70
N ALA A 56 -16.92 6.32 -1.85
CA ALA A 56 -16.71 4.93 -2.25
C ALA A 56 -18.01 4.39 -2.89
N ALA A 57 -17.88 3.58 -3.94
CA ALA A 57 -19.02 3.08 -4.71
C ALA A 57 -19.01 1.55 -4.89
N ASP A 58 -18.02 0.89 -4.31
CA ASP A 58 -17.71 -0.53 -4.45
C ASP A 58 -17.67 -1.25 -3.09
N LEU A 59 -18.30 -0.66 -2.07
CA LEU A 59 -18.39 -1.29 -0.76
C LEU A 59 -19.44 -2.42 -0.77
N THR A 60 -19.28 -3.37 0.15
CA THR A 60 -20.27 -4.43 0.40
C THR A 60 -21.20 -4.00 1.52
N ASP A 61 -22.51 -4.15 1.30
CA ASP A 61 -23.53 -3.78 2.28
C ASP A 61 -23.35 -4.54 3.61
N GLU A 62 -23.22 -3.79 4.69
CA GLU A 62 -23.12 -4.32 6.05
C GLU A 62 -23.33 -3.20 7.08
N THR A 63 -23.58 -3.58 8.33
CA THR A 63 -23.47 -2.68 9.48
C THR A 63 -22.38 -3.22 10.40
N PHE A 64 -21.41 -2.39 10.75
CA PHE A 64 -20.27 -2.78 11.59
C PHE A 64 -19.98 -1.74 12.67
N THR A 65 -19.43 -2.19 13.78
CA THR A 65 -18.88 -1.33 14.84
C THR A 65 -17.37 -1.32 14.72
N GLY A 66 -16.78 -0.15 14.49
CA GLY A 66 -15.37 -0.01 14.22
C GLY A 66 -14.92 1.44 14.21
N THR A 67 -13.86 1.71 13.46
CA THR A 67 -13.28 3.05 13.37
C THR A 67 -13.03 3.44 11.92
N VAL A 68 -13.35 4.68 11.55
CA VAL A 68 -13.02 5.30 10.27
C VAL A 68 -11.90 6.31 10.50
N TRP A 69 -10.78 6.11 9.82
CA TRP A 69 -9.63 7.01 9.91
C TRP A 69 -9.67 7.98 8.74
N VAL A 70 -9.67 9.26 9.04
CA VAL A 70 -9.62 10.35 8.07
C VAL A 70 -8.16 10.64 7.73
N LEU A 71 -7.81 10.56 6.44
CA LEU A 71 -6.42 10.67 6.00
C LEU A 71 -6.20 11.92 5.13
N ALA A 72 -5.06 12.57 5.32
CA ALA A 72 -4.57 13.68 4.49
C ALA A 72 -3.34 13.25 3.69
N VAL A 73 -3.51 12.23 2.84
CA VAL A 73 -2.41 11.67 2.03
C VAL A 73 -1.92 12.73 1.03
N PRO A 74 -0.63 13.13 1.08
CA PRO A 74 -0.09 14.09 0.12
C PRO A 74 -0.13 13.54 -1.32
N LYS A 75 -0.43 14.41 -2.30
CA LYS A 75 -0.44 14.03 -3.73
C LYS A 75 0.87 13.39 -4.19
N ALA A 76 2.00 13.83 -3.63
CA ALA A 76 3.31 13.25 -3.93
C ALA A 76 3.42 11.77 -3.52
N VAL A 77 2.76 11.36 -2.44
CA VAL A 77 2.72 9.95 -1.99
C VAL A 77 1.80 9.12 -2.87
N VAL A 78 0.68 9.70 -3.33
CA VAL A 78 -0.20 9.05 -4.32
C VAL A 78 0.53 8.82 -5.63
N ALA A 79 1.18 9.85 -6.18
CA ALA A 79 1.99 9.72 -7.39
C ALA A 79 3.16 8.73 -7.23
N LEU A 80 3.81 8.72 -6.06
CA LEU A 80 4.83 7.72 -5.74
C LEU A 80 4.25 6.29 -5.78
N ALA A 81 3.03 6.08 -5.27
CA ALA A 81 2.38 4.78 -5.33
C ALA A 81 1.99 4.36 -6.76
N GLU A 82 1.62 5.31 -7.62
CA GLU A 82 1.38 5.06 -9.06
C GLU A 82 2.68 4.69 -9.78
N ASP A 83 3.77 5.41 -9.52
CA ASP A 83 5.10 5.09 -10.06
C ASP A 83 5.55 3.68 -9.65
N ILE A 84 5.33 3.32 -8.38
CA ILE A 84 5.64 1.99 -7.85
C ILE A 84 4.77 0.92 -8.54
N ALA A 85 3.47 1.17 -8.71
CA ALA A 85 2.59 0.22 -9.40
C ALA A 85 3.04 -0.01 -10.86
N ALA A 86 3.35 1.07 -11.58
CA ALA A 86 3.84 0.98 -12.96
C ALA A 86 5.22 0.32 -13.06
N TRP A 87 6.07 0.48 -12.04
CA TRP A 87 7.35 -0.24 -11.97
C TRP A 87 7.13 -1.72 -11.68
N GLU A 88 6.22 -2.07 -10.77
CA GLU A 88 5.92 -3.45 -10.40
C GLU A 88 5.26 -4.22 -11.54
N GLU A 89 4.42 -3.58 -12.36
CA GLU A 89 3.87 -4.20 -13.57
C GLU A 89 4.99 -4.60 -14.57
N LYS A 90 6.07 -3.80 -14.66
CA LYS A 90 7.17 -4.02 -15.60
C LYS A 90 8.28 -4.94 -15.06
N ASN A 91 8.49 -4.94 -13.75
CA ASN A 91 9.64 -5.59 -13.11
C ASN A 91 9.23 -6.69 -12.12
N GLY A 92 7.96 -6.75 -11.73
CA GLY A 92 7.44 -7.66 -10.71
C GLY A 92 7.66 -9.13 -11.06
N GLU A 93 7.44 -9.54 -12.32
CA GLU A 93 7.71 -10.92 -12.76
C GLU A 93 9.20 -11.24 -12.77
N ALA A 94 10.06 -10.31 -13.19
CA ALA A 94 11.52 -10.50 -13.19
C ALA A 94 12.11 -10.57 -11.77
N VAL A 95 11.46 -9.89 -10.81
CA VAL A 95 11.84 -9.85 -9.40
C VAL A 95 11.28 -11.07 -8.63
N LEU A 96 10.09 -11.55 -8.99
CA LEU A 96 9.46 -12.77 -8.45
C LEU A 96 9.97 -14.06 -9.09
N SER A 97 10.67 -13.98 -10.24
CA SER A 97 11.29 -15.12 -10.91
C SER A 97 12.79 -15.19 -10.57
N PRO A 98 13.19 -15.95 -9.53
CA PRO A 98 14.60 -16.20 -9.24
C PRO A 98 15.31 -17.11 -10.25
N TYR A 99 14.64 -17.54 -11.33
CA TYR A 99 15.17 -18.52 -12.28
C TYR A 99 15.05 -18.05 -13.73
N THR A 100 16.05 -17.32 -14.22
CA THR A 100 16.32 -17.25 -15.66
C THR A 100 17.04 -18.54 -16.07
N SER A 101 16.27 -19.56 -16.47
CA SER A 101 16.84 -20.80 -17.02
C SER A 101 17.30 -20.57 -18.46
N GLU A 102 18.60 -20.36 -18.65
CA GLU A 102 19.23 -20.53 -19.96
C GLU A 102 19.70 -21.98 -20.09
N SER A 103 19.09 -22.77 -20.98
CA SER A 103 19.57 -24.10 -21.30
C SER A 103 20.52 -24.04 -22.50
N PHE A 104 21.80 -24.32 -22.24
CA PHE A 104 22.76 -24.61 -23.30
C PHE A 104 23.42 -25.97 -23.02
N GLY A 105 23.13 -26.95 -23.87
CA GLY A 105 23.95 -28.17 -23.97
C GLY A 105 24.01 -29.10 -22.76
N GLY A 106 22.92 -29.28 -22.01
CA GLY A 106 22.77 -30.43 -21.09
C GLY A 106 23.42 -30.32 -19.71
N TYR A 107 23.97 -29.15 -19.34
CA TYR A 107 24.38 -28.85 -17.96
C TYR A 107 23.51 -27.74 -17.39
N SER A 108 22.72 -28.08 -16.37
CA SER A 108 21.94 -27.11 -15.60
C SER A 108 22.86 -26.45 -14.57
N TYR A 109 23.23 -25.19 -14.80
CA TYR A 109 23.82 -24.33 -13.78
C TYR A 109 22.74 -23.38 -13.25
N THR A 110 22.30 -23.61 -12.01
CA THR A 110 21.59 -22.58 -11.25
C THR A 110 22.64 -21.61 -10.70
N LYS A 111 22.89 -20.50 -11.40
CA LYS A 111 23.48 -19.33 -10.75
C LYS A 111 22.34 -18.53 -10.13
N ALA A 112 22.29 -18.46 -8.80
CA ALA A 112 21.68 -17.30 -8.17
C ALA A 112 22.34 -16.06 -8.80
N SER A 113 21.54 -15.11 -9.26
CA SER A 113 22.02 -13.78 -9.65
C SER A 113 22.53 -13.06 -8.40
N GLY A 114 23.69 -13.52 -7.91
CA GLY A 114 24.41 -12.97 -6.78
C GLY A 114 25.32 -11.86 -7.27
N GLY A 115 24.74 -10.71 -7.57
CA GLY A 115 25.44 -9.43 -7.52
C GLY A 115 25.40 -8.92 -6.08
N ASN A 116 26.45 -9.21 -5.32
CA ASN A 116 26.71 -8.90 -3.92
C ASN A 116 25.91 -9.66 -2.84
N ALA A 117 26.58 -10.66 -2.29
CA ALA A 117 26.40 -11.18 -0.95
C ALA A 117 26.99 -10.19 0.08
N ASP A 118 26.31 -9.06 0.29
CA ASP A 118 26.29 -8.33 1.57
C ASP A 118 25.17 -7.28 1.47
N THR A 119 24.42 -7.09 2.55
CA THR A 119 23.15 -6.34 2.66
C THR A 119 21.92 -6.90 1.94
N SER A 120 20.85 -7.07 2.73
CA SER A 120 19.45 -7.30 2.35
C SER A 120 18.85 -6.13 1.54
N ALA A 121 19.55 -5.67 0.50
CA ALA A 121 19.16 -4.61 -0.40
C ALA A 121 18.13 -5.14 -1.43
N GLY A 122 16.89 -5.26 -0.94
CA GLY A 122 15.65 -5.04 -1.69
C GLY A 122 15.51 -5.64 -3.08
N THR A 123 15.18 -6.93 -3.15
CA THR A 123 14.61 -7.59 -4.34
C THR A 123 13.15 -7.18 -4.56
N GLY A 124 12.83 -5.88 -4.61
CA GLY A 124 11.45 -5.38 -4.69
C GLY A 124 11.38 -3.85 -4.77
N TRP A 125 10.17 -3.32 -4.99
CA TRP A 125 9.97 -1.87 -5.12
C TRP A 125 10.41 -1.11 -3.85
N GLN A 126 10.38 -1.75 -2.68
CA GLN A 126 10.85 -1.16 -1.42
C GLN A 126 12.34 -0.81 -1.47
N GLY A 127 13.14 -1.58 -2.21
CA GLY A 127 14.55 -1.30 -2.46
C GLY A 127 14.73 -0.23 -3.53
N ALA A 128 14.08 -0.41 -4.69
CA ALA A 128 14.18 0.49 -5.83
C ALA A 128 13.74 1.94 -5.50
N PHE A 129 12.72 2.09 -4.65
CA PHE A 129 12.17 3.40 -4.26
C PHE A 129 12.59 3.84 -2.85
N LYS A 130 13.52 3.15 -2.19
CA LYS A 130 13.93 3.39 -0.80
C LYS A 130 14.22 4.86 -0.50
N GLY A 131 14.96 5.54 -1.39
CA GLY A 131 15.30 6.96 -1.24
C GLY A 131 14.06 7.85 -1.15
N ARG A 132 13.12 7.68 -2.10
CA ARG A 132 11.86 8.45 -2.16
C ARG A 132 10.88 8.08 -1.03
N LEU A 133 10.90 6.82 -0.57
CA LEU A 133 10.05 6.35 0.52
C LEU A 133 10.51 6.89 1.88
N ASN A 134 11.82 7.02 2.11
CA ASN A 134 12.35 7.46 3.40
C ASN A 134 11.88 8.87 3.80
N ASP A 135 11.66 9.77 2.85
CA ASP A 135 11.19 11.14 3.11
C ASP A 135 9.82 11.18 3.81
N TRP A 136 9.01 10.14 3.66
CA TRP A 136 7.63 10.07 4.16
C TRP A 136 7.46 9.10 5.33
N ARG A 137 8.52 8.38 5.70
CA ARG A 137 8.46 7.30 6.68
C ARG A 137 8.34 7.86 8.10
N LYS A 138 7.33 7.41 8.86
CA LYS A 138 7.19 7.78 10.28
C LYS A 138 8.02 6.82 11.14
N LEU A 139 9.08 7.34 11.76
CA LEU A 139 9.92 6.58 12.69
C LEU A 139 9.14 6.30 13.99
N LYS A 140 9.16 5.05 14.46
CA LYS A 140 8.57 4.69 15.75
C LYS A 140 9.39 5.37 16.86
N GLY A 141 8.76 6.23 17.67
CA GLY A 141 9.39 6.88 18.83
C GLY A 141 9.56 8.40 18.75
N VAL A 142 9.16 9.05 17.66
CA VAL A 142 9.08 10.52 17.61
C VAL A 142 7.61 10.89 17.68
N GLU A 143 7.14 11.19 18.89
CA GLU A 143 5.87 11.89 19.09
C GLU A 143 6.04 13.35 18.62
N PRO A 144 5.01 13.97 18.00
CA PRO A 144 5.02 15.38 17.67
C PRO A 144 5.07 16.29 18.91
#